data_AF-A0A645D6V2-F1
#
_entry.id   AF-A0A645D6V2-F1
#
_cell.length_a   1.000
_cell.length_b   1.000
_cell.length_c   1.000
_cell.angle_alpha   90.00
_cell.angle_beta   90.00
_cell.angle_gamma   90.00
#
_symmetry.space_group_name_H-M   'P 1'
#
loop_
_entity.id
_entity.type
_entity.pdbx_description
1 polymer ?
#
loop_
_entity_poly.entity_id
_entity_poly.type
_entity_poly.pdbx_seq_one_letter_code
_entity_poly.pdbx_strand_id
1 'polypeptide(L)'
;MLHEGTIFIRPENKMLQELISPKFQTAFVVNTTAYSSVGRGFSTCIMDNSLSDDQVVEQAIGLLKNQDIRFMRVHLQTPGVKGVTIAMNSEDKPYARNIWGKDSPYVSAIENADKLLGQFVDFLRKSGKWESTVLIVTSDHGQSNVGWHPMMDEDSWSTPLVFAGNGIARGRKLSYFEHTDLAPTIAWLLGVKAPNNDGGAGKPVKEIMSDCDIADYHPQEYIKTINEQIRSYNLLNARMVLASEKDNYLANILSSLVNENLTPEPFYHQDRITDWYKAGSTQHLIEANQKILDKMQSVLNTR
;
A
#
# COMPACT_ATOMS: atom_id res chain seq x y z
N MET A 1 5.03 5.00 -3.44
CA MET A 1 5.03 4.20 -2.18
C MET A 1 5.58 2.78 -2.37
N LEU A 2 4.80 1.78 -2.81
CA LEU A 2 5.21 0.35 -2.78
C LEU A 2 6.55 0.02 -3.44
N HIS A 3 6.86 0.64 -4.59
CA HIS A 3 8.11 0.38 -5.31
C HIS A 3 9.21 1.39 -4.96
N GLU A 4 8.84 2.55 -4.41
CA GLU A 4 9.79 3.61 -4.05
C GLU A 4 10.29 3.45 -2.61
N GLY A 5 9.53 2.78 -1.75
CA GLY A 5 9.87 2.59 -0.35
C GLY A 5 9.98 3.88 0.45
N THR A 6 9.28 4.94 0.05
CA THR A 6 9.22 6.21 0.78
C THR A 6 7.83 6.85 0.67
N ILE A 7 7.46 7.63 1.68
CA ILE A 7 6.28 8.52 1.67
C ILE A 7 6.56 9.90 1.08
N PHE A 8 7.81 10.24 0.83
CA PHE A 8 8.22 11.56 0.33
C PHE A 8 8.32 11.55 -1.19
N ILE A 9 7.15 11.57 -1.84
CA ILE A 9 6.99 11.47 -3.29
C ILE A 9 7.52 12.72 -3.99
N ARG A 10 8.52 12.51 -4.86
CA ARG A 10 9.26 13.53 -5.61
C ARG A 10 9.63 12.99 -7.00
N PRO A 11 9.75 13.85 -8.04
CA PRO A 11 10.09 13.42 -9.40
C PRO A 11 11.40 12.62 -9.49
N GLU A 12 12.36 12.88 -8.60
CA GLU A 12 13.68 12.23 -8.57
C GLU A 12 13.66 10.85 -7.92
N ASN A 13 12.56 10.47 -7.24
CA ASN A 13 12.48 9.17 -6.60
C ASN A 13 12.67 8.06 -7.62
N LYS A 14 13.43 7.05 -7.17
CA LYS A 14 13.62 5.81 -7.92
C LYS A 14 12.63 4.77 -7.45
N MET A 15 12.22 3.91 -8.38
CA MET A 15 11.49 2.69 -8.07
C MET A 15 12.44 1.50 -8.07
N LEU A 16 12.19 0.51 -7.23
CA LEU A 16 12.98 -0.70 -7.03
C LEU A 16 13.51 -1.31 -8.33
N GLN A 17 12.65 -1.48 -9.34
CA GLN A 17 13.04 -2.08 -10.62
C GLN A 17 14.11 -1.28 -11.37
N GLU A 18 14.24 0.03 -11.14
CA GLU A 18 15.28 0.88 -11.74
C GLU A 18 16.67 0.65 -11.12
N LEU A 19 16.74 0.00 -9.95
CA LEU A 19 17.99 -0.29 -9.24
C LEU A 19 18.56 -1.65 -9.64
N ILE A 20 17.77 -2.45 -10.35
CA ILE A 20 18.19 -3.77 -10.85
C ILE A 20 18.99 -3.54 -12.14
N SER A 21 20.18 -4.15 -12.22
CA SER A 21 21.04 -4.01 -13.40
C SER A 21 20.29 -4.41 -14.68
N PRO A 22 20.41 -3.64 -15.78
CA PRO A 22 19.78 -3.98 -17.07
C PRO A 22 20.24 -5.33 -17.66
N LYS A 23 21.28 -5.95 -17.10
CA LYS A 23 21.70 -7.31 -17.44
C LYS A 23 20.67 -8.38 -17.03
N PHE A 24 19.83 -8.06 -16.04
CA PHE A 24 18.78 -8.95 -15.56
C PHE A 24 17.44 -8.54 -16.13
N GLN A 25 16.57 -9.51 -16.40
CA GLN A 25 15.20 -9.23 -16.83
C GLN A 25 14.30 -8.94 -15.64
N THR A 26 13.38 -8.00 -15.81
CA THR A 26 12.34 -7.65 -14.84
C THR A 26 11.00 -7.59 -15.55
N ALA A 27 9.93 -8.02 -14.88
CA ALA A 27 8.62 -8.08 -15.50
C ALA A 27 7.53 -7.47 -14.64
N PHE A 28 6.59 -6.80 -15.27
CA PHE A 28 5.33 -6.40 -14.65
C PHE A 28 4.16 -6.80 -15.54
N VAL A 29 3.26 -7.63 -15.01
CA VAL A 29 2.06 -8.11 -15.70
C VAL A 29 0.83 -7.68 -14.91
N VAL A 30 -0.07 -6.95 -15.55
CA VAL A 30 -1.26 -6.40 -14.91
C VAL A 30 -2.40 -6.20 -15.92
N ASN A 31 -3.63 -6.45 -15.48
CA ASN A 31 -4.84 -6.24 -16.27
C ASN A 31 -5.48 -4.85 -16.06
N THR A 32 -4.66 -3.83 -15.81
CA THR A 32 -5.11 -2.44 -15.82
C THR A 32 -4.01 -1.46 -16.24
N THR A 33 -4.37 -0.41 -16.97
CA THR A 33 -3.50 0.70 -17.37
C THR A 33 -3.32 1.75 -16.26
N ALA A 34 -4.07 1.63 -15.16
CA ALA A 34 -3.96 2.54 -14.01
C ALA A 34 -2.55 2.57 -13.40
N TYR A 35 -1.74 1.52 -13.62
CA TYR A 35 -0.38 1.41 -13.12
C TYR A 35 0.71 1.90 -14.09
N SER A 36 0.36 2.58 -15.18
CA SER A 36 1.33 3.05 -16.19
C SER A 36 2.52 3.82 -15.60
N SER A 37 2.30 4.65 -14.57
CA SER A 37 3.35 5.40 -13.88
C SER A 37 4.37 4.52 -13.16
N VAL A 38 3.98 3.33 -12.69
CA VAL A 38 4.87 2.40 -11.98
C VAL A 38 5.45 1.30 -12.88
N GLY A 39 5.14 1.33 -14.19
CA GLY A 39 5.75 0.47 -15.20
C GLY A 39 7.18 0.87 -15.59
N ARG A 40 7.56 2.13 -15.34
CA ARG A 40 8.91 2.65 -15.64
C ARG A 40 9.98 1.80 -14.98
N GLY A 41 11.00 1.40 -15.74
CA GLY A 41 12.15 0.63 -15.26
C GLY A 41 12.02 -0.90 -15.35
N PHE A 42 10.84 -1.43 -15.67
CA PHE A 42 10.71 -2.84 -16.03
C PHE A 42 11.24 -3.11 -17.43
N SER A 43 11.93 -4.24 -17.65
CA SER A 43 12.40 -4.63 -18.99
C SER A 43 11.27 -5.17 -19.86
N THR A 44 10.30 -5.85 -19.25
CA THR A 44 9.06 -6.28 -19.91
C THR A 44 7.85 -5.77 -19.12
N CYS A 45 6.90 -5.14 -19.80
CA CYS A 45 5.65 -4.70 -19.18
C CYS A 45 4.45 -5.10 -20.04
N ILE A 46 3.52 -5.85 -19.44
CA ILE A 46 2.23 -6.21 -20.03
C ILE A 46 1.16 -5.50 -19.21
N MET A 47 0.56 -4.45 -19.78
CA MET A 47 -0.53 -3.69 -19.19
C MET A 47 -1.70 -3.65 -20.16
N ASP A 48 -2.72 -4.47 -19.91
CA ASP A 48 -3.83 -4.62 -20.85
C ASP A 48 -5.16 -4.85 -20.11
N ASN A 49 -6.06 -3.88 -20.22
CA ASN A 49 -7.38 -3.89 -19.57
C ASN A 49 -8.29 -5.02 -20.08
N SER A 50 -7.96 -5.64 -21.21
CA SER A 50 -8.75 -6.74 -21.78
C SER A 50 -8.43 -8.10 -21.16
N LEU A 51 -7.33 -8.22 -20.40
CA LEU A 51 -6.91 -9.49 -19.81
C LEU A 51 -7.76 -9.84 -18.58
N SER A 52 -8.16 -11.11 -18.48
CA SER A 52 -8.62 -11.68 -17.21
C SER A 52 -7.45 -11.90 -16.24
N ASP A 53 -7.76 -12.09 -14.96
CA ASP A 53 -6.76 -12.49 -13.96
C ASP A 53 -6.04 -13.79 -14.36
N ASP A 54 -6.79 -14.76 -14.92
CA ASP A 54 -6.23 -16.01 -15.46
C ASP A 54 -5.18 -15.73 -16.56
N GLN A 55 -5.51 -14.86 -17.52
CA GLN A 55 -4.59 -14.49 -18.59
C GLN A 55 -3.37 -13.73 -18.05
N VAL A 56 -3.52 -12.92 -17.00
CA VAL A 56 -2.38 -12.26 -16.34
C VAL A 56 -1.40 -13.31 -15.78
N VAL A 57 -1.90 -14.35 -15.09
CA VAL A 57 -1.04 -15.42 -14.58
C VAL A 57 -0.43 -16.26 -15.71
N GLU A 58 -1.18 -16.55 -16.77
CA GLU A 58 -0.67 -17.23 -17.96
C GLU A 58 0.48 -16.46 -18.62
N GLN A 59 0.34 -15.14 -18.79
CA GLN A 59 1.39 -14.27 -19.33
C GLN A 59 2.62 -14.27 -18.41
N ALA A 60 2.44 -14.15 -17.09
CA ALA A 60 3.52 -14.21 -16.12
C ALA A 60 4.30 -15.54 -16.20
N ILE A 61 3.60 -16.67 -16.27
CA ILE A 61 4.19 -18.00 -16.47
C ILE A 61 4.91 -18.07 -17.83
N GLY A 62 4.31 -17.53 -18.89
CA GLY A 62 4.89 -17.47 -20.23
C GLY A 62 6.22 -16.73 -20.24
N LEU A 63 6.32 -15.61 -19.53
CA LEU A 63 7.57 -14.86 -19.39
C LEU A 63 8.63 -15.68 -18.62
N LEU A 64 8.27 -16.33 -17.51
CA LEU A 64 9.21 -17.15 -16.73
C LEU A 64 9.71 -18.40 -17.46
N LYS A 65 8.98 -18.91 -18.46
CA LYS A 65 9.43 -20.01 -19.33
C LYS A 65 10.53 -19.56 -20.30
N ASN A 66 10.48 -18.31 -20.74
CA ASN A 66 11.31 -17.82 -21.84
C ASN A 66 12.40 -16.84 -21.40
N GLN A 67 12.33 -16.34 -20.17
CA GLN A 67 13.24 -15.35 -19.63
C GLN A 67 13.71 -15.73 -18.23
N ASP A 68 14.95 -15.36 -17.90
CA ASP A 68 15.47 -15.45 -16.54
C ASP A 68 15.18 -14.14 -15.79
N ILE A 69 14.04 -14.12 -15.09
CA ILE A 69 13.48 -12.90 -14.49
C ILE A 69 13.94 -12.79 -13.05
N ARG A 70 14.64 -11.70 -12.74
CA ARG A 70 15.20 -11.41 -11.42
C ARG A 70 14.20 -10.78 -10.47
N PHE A 71 13.22 -10.04 -11.00
CA PHE A 71 12.13 -9.44 -10.25
C PHE A 71 10.88 -9.37 -11.11
N MET A 72 9.77 -9.91 -10.60
CA MET A 72 8.48 -9.90 -11.27
C MET A 72 7.41 -9.36 -10.33
N ARG A 73 6.55 -8.47 -10.85
CA ARG A 73 5.27 -8.13 -10.23
C ARG A 73 4.14 -8.68 -11.09
N VAL A 74 3.19 -9.35 -10.45
CA VAL A 74 1.95 -9.83 -11.07
C VAL A 74 0.81 -9.22 -10.28
N HIS A 75 -0.13 -8.57 -10.95
CA HIS A 75 -1.23 -7.85 -10.31
C HIS A 75 -2.58 -8.31 -10.86
N LEU A 76 -3.44 -8.78 -9.95
CA LEU A 76 -4.79 -9.25 -10.27
C LEU A 76 -5.81 -8.18 -9.85
N GLN A 77 -6.50 -7.59 -10.81
CA GLN A 77 -7.37 -6.44 -10.57
C GLN A 77 -8.80 -6.83 -10.13
N THR A 78 -9.24 -8.06 -10.43
CA THR A 78 -10.66 -8.42 -10.31
C THR A 78 -11.24 -8.26 -8.90
N PRO A 79 -10.57 -8.68 -7.81
CA PRO A 79 -11.12 -8.53 -6.46
C PRO A 79 -11.46 -7.08 -6.10
N GLY A 80 -10.56 -6.13 -6.38
CA GLY A 80 -10.79 -4.71 -6.14
C GLY A 80 -11.99 -4.18 -6.94
N VAL A 81 -12.10 -4.55 -8.23
CA VAL A 81 -13.24 -4.16 -9.08
C VAL A 81 -14.56 -4.72 -8.56
N LYS A 82 -14.59 -5.95 -8.04
CA LYS A 82 -15.80 -6.51 -7.44
C LYS A 82 -16.18 -5.80 -6.15
N GLY A 83 -15.21 -5.48 -5.29
CA GLY A 83 -15.45 -4.70 -4.07
C GLY A 83 -16.07 -3.33 -4.36
N VAL A 84 -15.54 -2.64 -5.38
CA VAL A 84 -16.10 -1.39 -5.91
C VAL A 84 -17.53 -1.58 -6.42
N THR A 85 -17.75 -2.59 -7.26
CA THR A 85 -19.05 -2.84 -7.89
C THR A 85 -20.12 -3.15 -6.85
N ILE A 86 -19.78 -3.88 -5.78
CA ILE A 86 -20.70 -4.15 -4.67
C ILE A 86 -21.09 -2.85 -3.97
N ALA A 87 -20.13 -1.98 -3.65
CA ALA A 87 -20.44 -0.72 -2.97
C ALA A 87 -21.38 0.19 -3.79
N MET A 88 -21.24 0.20 -5.12
CA MET A 88 -21.97 1.14 -5.98
C MET A 88 -23.25 0.59 -6.60
N ASN A 89 -23.32 -0.71 -6.88
CA ASN A 89 -24.29 -1.28 -7.82
C ASN A 89 -24.95 -2.58 -7.33
N SER A 90 -25.11 -2.75 -6.01
CA SER A 90 -25.66 -4.01 -5.45
C SER A 90 -26.78 -3.84 -4.44
N GLU A 91 -27.46 -2.69 -4.38
CA GLU A 91 -28.49 -2.40 -3.36
C GLU A 91 -29.62 -3.45 -3.29
N ASP A 92 -29.94 -4.09 -4.41
CA ASP A 92 -30.99 -5.12 -4.53
C ASP A 92 -30.49 -6.56 -4.31
N LYS A 93 -29.19 -6.75 -3.99
CA LYS A 93 -28.55 -8.07 -3.92
C LYS A 93 -28.41 -8.57 -2.48
N PRO A 94 -28.33 -9.89 -2.25
CA PRO A 94 -28.14 -10.47 -0.91
C PRO A 94 -26.80 -10.09 -0.26
N TYR A 95 -25.83 -9.61 -1.04
CA TYR A 95 -24.53 -9.12 -0.61
C TYR A 95 -24.43 -7.58 -0.60
N ALA A 96 -25.55 -6.86 -0.66
CA ALA A 96 -25.59 -5.41 -0.55
C ALA A 96 -24.88 -4.95 0.73
N ARG A 97 -23.90 -4.05 0.61
CA ARG A 97 -23.11 -3.53 1.74
C ARG A 97 -22.43 -4.62 2.58
N ASN A 98 -22.19 -5.80 2.01
CA ASN A 98 -21.47 -6.87 2.66
C ASN A 98 -20.74 -7.71 1.60
N ILE A 99 -19.45 -7.45 1.39
CA ILE A 99 -18.63 -8.18 0.41
C ILE A 99 -18.49 -9.68 0.73
N TRP A 100 -18.82 -10.10 1.95
CA TRP A 100 -18.84 -11.50 2.38
C TRP A 100 -20.24 -12.13 2.34
N GLY A 101 -21.22 -11.40 1.84
CA GLY A 101 -22.59 -11.87 1.74
C GLY A 101 -22.73 -13.11 0.86
N LYS A 102 -23.84 -13.83 1.04
CA LYS A 102 -24.16 -15.01 0.22
C LYS A 102 -24.11 -14.66 -1.27
N ASP A 103 -23.48 -15.52 -2.06
CA ASP A 103 -23.30 -15.38 -3.51
C ASP A 103 -22.54 -14.10 -3.93
N SER A 104 -21.71 -13.55 -3.03
CA SER A 104 -20.91 -12.36 -3.31
C SER A 104 -19.89 -12.61 -4.43
N PRO A 105 -19.88 -11.77 -5.49
CA PRO A 105 -18.88 -11.89 -6.55
C PRO A 105 -17.47 -11.51 -6.06
N TYR A 106 -17.33 -10.81 -4.93
CA TYR A 106 -16.03 -10.54 -4.32
C TYR A 106 -15.41 -11.82 -3.76
N VAL A 107 -16.19 -12.65 -3.06
CA VAL A 107 -15.74 -13.95 -2.55
C VAL A 107 -15.27 -14.83 -3.70
N SER A 108 -16.07 -14.96 -4.77
CA SER A 108 -15.68 -15.73 -5.96
C SER A 108 -14.41 -15.19 -6.63
N ALA A 109 -14.19 -13.87 -6.63
CA ALA A 109 -12.97 -13.27 -7.17
C ALA A 109 -11.74 -13.59 -6.32
N ILE A 110 -11.86 -13.56 -4.98
CA ILE A 110 -10.80 -13.96 -4.06
C ILE A 110 -10.47 -15.45 -4.20
N GLU A 111 -11.48 -16.32 -4.29
CA GLU A 111 -11.28 -17.76 -4.51
C GLU A 111 -10.59 -18.04 -5.84
N ASN A 112 -10.92 -17.29 -6.91
CA ASN A 112 -10.21 -17.39 -8.17
C ASN A 112 -8.75 -16.93 -8.05
N ALA A 113 -8.49 -15.82 -7.36
CA ALA A 113 -7.13 -15.32 -7.13
C ALA A 113 -6.27 -16.33 -6.36
N ASP A 114 -6.84 -17.00 -5.34
CA ASP A 114 -6.16 -18.08 -4.59
C ASP A 114 -5.84 -19.28 -5.48
N LYS A 115 -6.79 -19.73 -6.31
CA LYS A 115 -6.57 -20.79 -7.30
C LYS A 115 -5.43 -20.43 -8.27
N LEU A 116 -5.41 -19.20 -8.77
CA LEU A 116 -4.39 -18.71 -9.70
C LEU A 116 -3.02 -18.60 -9.03
N LEU A 117 -2.96 -18.18 -7.77
CA LEU A 117 -1.73 -18.23 -6.96
C LEU A 117 -1.22 -19.66 -6.84
N GLY A 118 -2.10 -20.63 -6.57
CA GLY A 118 -1.77 -22.05 -6.54
C GLY A 118 -1.18 -22.54 -7.86
N GLN A 119 -1.78 -22.18 -9.00
CA GLN A 119 -1.25 -22.50 -10.33
C GLN A 119 0.15 -21.92 -10.57
N PHE A 120 0.37 -20.66 -10.17
CA PHE A 120 1.66 -20.00 -10.31
C PHE A 120 2.74 -20.69 -9.46
N VAL A 121 2.44 -20.99 -8.20
CA VAL A 121 3.35 -21.72 -7.29
C VAL A 121 3.65 -23.13 -7.81
N ASP A 122 2.64 -23.85 -8.30
CA ASP A 122 2.81 -25.18 -8.88
C ASP A 122 3.73 -25.15 -10.10
N PHE A 123 3.61 -24.15 -10.96
CA PHE A 123 4.52 -23.95 -12.07
C PHE A 123 5.96 -23.72 -11.58
N LEU A 124 6.17 -22.84 -10.60
CA LEU A 124 7.50 -22.58 -10.04
C LEU A 124 8.14 -23.86 -9.47
N ARG A 125 7.36 -24.70 -8.79
CA ARG A 125 7.84 -25.99 -8.26
C ARG A 125 8.17 -26.98 -9.37
N LYS A 126 7.26 -27.20 -10.32
CA LYS A 126 7.45 -28.16 -11.43
C LYS A 126 8.61 -27.79 -12.34
N SER A 127 8.89 -26.50 -12.48
CA SER A 127 10.01 -25.97 -13.27
C SER A 127 11.33 -25.86 -12.48
N GLY A 128 11.35 -26.24 -11.19
CA GLY A 128 12.53 -26.14 -10.33
C GLY A 128 12.91 -24.71 -9.92
N LYS A 129 12.10 -23.70 -10.26
CA LYS A 129 12.36 -22.28 -9.96
C LYS A 129 12.00 -21.88 -8.52
N TRP A 130 11.18 -22.68 -7.84
CA TRP A 130 10.74 -22.39 -6.46
C TRP A 130 11.91 -22.22 -5.49
N GLU A 131 12.94 -23.05 -5.59
CA GLU A 131 14.08 -23.06 -4.65
C GLU A 131 14.94 -21.78 -4.71
N SER A 132 14.85 -21.03 -5.81
CA SER A 132 15.51 -19.74 -6.02
C SER A 132 14.56 -18.55 -5.98
N THR A 133 13.32 -18.73 -5.51
CA THR A 133 12.28 -17.71 -5.50
C THR A 133 11.88 -17.34 -4.07
N VAL A 134 11.75 -16.04 -3.82
CA VAL A 134 10.95 -15.50 -2.72
C VAL A 134 9.67 -14.96 -3.32
N LEU A 135 8.54 -15.56 -2.93
CA LEU A 135 7.20 -15.12 -3.23
C LEU A 135 6.74 -14.13 -2.15
N ILE A 136 6.18 -13.01 -2.59
CA ILE A 136 5.56 -12.01 -1.75
C ILE A 136 4.13 -11.84 -2.23
N VAL A 137 3.16 -12.08 -1.35
CA VAL A 137 1.74 -11.85 -1.62
C VAL A 137 1.29 -10.67 -0.78
N THR A 138 0.79 -9.63 -1.43
CA THR A 138 0.28 -8.43 -0.77
C THR A 138 -0.81 -7.76 -1.60
N SER A 139 -1.40 -6.69 -1.07
CA SER A 139 -2.31 -5.79 -1.78
C SER A 139 -1.74 -4.37 -1.83
N ASP A 140 -2.23 -3.52 -2.72
CA ASP A 140 -1.88 -2.09 -2.76
C ASP A 140 -2.67 -1.26 -1.73
N HIS A 141 -3.89 -1.70 -1.42
CA HIS A 141 -4.73 -1.19 -0.34
C HIS A 141 -5.64 -2.30 0.22
N GLY A 142 -6.35 -2.00 1.31
CA GLY A 142 -7.35 -2.89 1.89
C GLY A 142 -8.72 -2.77 1.21
N GLN A 143 -9.75 -3.37 1.81
CA GLN A 143 -11.12 -3.35 1.31
C GLN A 143 -12.10 -3.28 2.48
N SER A 144 -12.98 -2.28 2.50
CA SER A 144 -14.05 -2.22 3.50
C SER A 144 -15.02 -3.39 3.35
N ASN A 145 -15.57 -3.86 4.47
CA ASN A 145 -16.60 -4.91 4.48
C ASN A 145 -17.85 -4.53 3.68
N VAL A 146 -18.11 -3.24 3.44
CA VAL A 146 -19.22 -2.77 2.61
C VAL A 146 -18.84 -2.53 1.14
N GLY A 147 -17.60 -2.82 0.77
CA GLY A 147 -17.01 -2.52 -0.54
C GLY A 147 -16.35 -1.15 -0.59
N TRP A 148 -15.65 -0.86 -1.69
CA TRP A 148 -14.70 0.26 -1.82
C TRP A 148 -13.60 0.29 -0.73
N HIS A 149 -12.81 1.36 -0.69
CA HIS A 149 -11.73 1.60 0.28
C HIS A 149 -11.86 3.00 0.95
N PRO A 150 -12.96 3.29 1.67
CA PRO A 150 -13.13 4.57 2.36
C PRO A 150 -12.05 4.82 3.43
N MET A 151 -11.46 6.01 3.42
CA MET A 151 -10.38 6.41 4.32
C MET A 151 -10.69 6.25 5.82
N MET A 152 -11.96 6.36 6.20
CA MET A 152 -12.41 6.27 7.60
C MET A 152 -12.43 4.83 8.15
N ASP A 153 -12.39 3.85 7.26
CA ASP A 153 -12.45 2.42 7.60
C ASP A 153 -11.04 1.82 7.58
N GLU A 154 -10.63 1.25 8.70
CA GLU A 154 -9.31 0.62 8.88
C GLU A 154 -9.07 -0.53 7.91
N ASP A 155 -10.12 -1.30 7.60
CA ASP A 155 -10.04 -2.40 6.65
C ASP A 155 -9.66 -1.92 5.24
N SER A 156 -9.80 -0.63 4.93
CA SER A 156 -9.43 -0.03 3.64
C SER A 156 -7.94 0.23 3.46
N TRP A 157 -7.17 0.26 4.55
CA TRP A 157 -5.73 0.54 4.53
C TRP A 157 -4.89 -0.50 5.27
N SER A 158 -5.52 -1.54 5.82
CA SER A 158 -4.87 -2.78 6.25
C SER A 158 -4.74 -3.75 5.06
N THR A 159 -3.54 -4.29 4.84
CA THR A 159 -3.25 -5.19 3.71
C THR A 159 -2.75 -6.55 4.19
N PRO A 160 -3.07 -7.64 3.48
CA PRO A 160 -2.41 -8.92 3.71
C PRO A 160 -0.94 -8.80 3.30
N LEU A 161 -0.03 -9.46 4.01
CA LEU A 161 1.36 -9.58 3.59
C LEU A 161 1.91 -10.94 3.99
N VAL A 162 2.38 -11.70 3.00
CA VAL A 162 2.99 -13.02 3.19
C VAL A 162 4.28 -13.09 2.41
N PHE A 163 5.34 -13.54 3.09
CA PHE A 163 6.59 -13.95 2.47
C PHE A 163 6.70 -15.48 2.51
N ALA A 164 7.10 -16.09 1.40
CA ALA A 164 7.35 -17.51 1.31
C ALA A 164 8.49 -17.80 0.33
N GLY A 165 9.34 -18.77 0.64
CA GLY A 165 10.45 -19.14 -0.24
C GLY A 165 11.64 -19.66 0.54
N ASN A 166 12.74 -19.91 -0.17
CA ASN A 166 13.98 -20.36 0.44
C ASN A 166 14.54 -19.29 1.39
N GLY A 167 15.01 -19.71 2.57
CA GLY A 167 15.53 -18.81 3.61
C GLY A 167 14.46 -18.02 4.41
N ILE A 168 13.20 -17.98 3.96
CA ILE A 168 12.12 -17.31 4.70
C ILE A 168 11.64 -18.16 5.88
N ALA A 169 11.39 -17.53 7.03
CA ALA A 169 10.90 -18.20 8.23
C ALA A 169 9.52 -18.85 8.01
N ARG A 170 9.37 -20.13 8.38
CA ARG A 170 8.11 -20.87 8.23
C ARG A 170 7.23 -20.73 9.48
N GLY A 171 5.95 -20.42 9.29
CA GLY A 171 4.98 -20.32 10.39
C GLY A 171 5.23 -19.15 11.35
N ARG A 172 6.12 -18.22 10.99
CA ARG A 172 6.41 -17.01 11.77
C ARG A 172 5.40 -15.93 11.46
N LYS A 173 4.89 -15.28 12.51
CA LYS A 173 4.09 -14.05 12.41
C LYS A 173 4.88 -12.90 13.01
N LEU A 174 5.12 -11.87 12.22
CA LEU A 174 5.60 -10.58 12.72
C LEU A 174 4.41 -9.77 13.24
N SER A 175 4.64 -8.91 14.24
CA SER A 175 3.58 -8.11 14.87
C SER A 175 2.99 -7.08 13.92
N TYR A 176 3.82 -6.48 13.07
CA TYR A 176 3.45 -5.43 12.13
C TYR A 176 4.49 -5.32 10.99
N PHE A 177 4.14 -4.68 9.87
CA PHE A 177 5.04 -4.42 8.74
C PHE A 177 4.58 -3.18 7.97
N GLU A 178 5.46 -2.22 7.69
CA GLU A 178 5.08 -1.04 6.91
C GLU A 178 5.13 -1.28 5.40
N HIS A 179 4.14 -0.76 4.67
CA HIS A 179 4.16 -0.83 3.20
C HIS A 179 5.40 -0.16 2.58
N THR A 180 5.96 0.87 3.23
CA THR A 180 7.21 1.52 2.80
C THR A 180 8.44 0.65 3.00
N ASP A 181 8.39 -0.36 3.87
CA ASP A 181 9.51 -1.28 4.13
C ASP A 181 9.61 -2.37 3.05
N LEU A 182 8.59 -2.53 2.21
CA LEU A 182 8.56 -3.57 1.19
C LEU A 182 9.66 -3.39 0.14
N ALA A 183 9.77 -2.20 -0.46
CA ALA A 183 10.80 -1.92 -1.46
C ALA A 183 12.24 -2.10 -0.95
N PRO A 184 12.65 -1.53 0.21
CA PRO A 184 14.00 -1.75 0.73
C PRO A 184 14.23 -3.21 1.18
N THR A 185 13.20 -3.93 1.64
CA THR A 185 13.29 -5.36 1.94
C THR A 185 13.56 -6.19 0.67
N ILE A 186 12.83 -5.93 -0.41
CA ILE A 186 13.06 -6.62 -1.69
C ILE A 186 14.44 -6.24 -2.26
N ALA A 187 14.84 -4.97 -2.19
CA ALA A 187 16.16 -4.52 -2.62
C ALA A 187 17.27 -5.27 -1.88
N TRP A 188 17.12 -5.44 -0.57
CA TRP A 188 18.04 -6.20 0.27
C TRP A 188 18.11 -7.68 -0.13
N LEU A 189 16.96 -8.35 -0.33
CA LEU A 189 16.90 -9.74 -0.82
C LEU A 189 17.57 -9.91 -2.20
N LEU A 190 17.47 -8.88 -3.05
CA LEU A 190 18.08 -8.88 -4.38
C LEU A 190 19.58 -8.55 -4.38
N GLY A 191 20.11 -8.05 -3.26
CA GLY A 191 21.49 -7.58 -3.15
C GLY A 191 21.75 -6.25 -3.85
N VAL A 192 20.71 -5.41 -4.02
CA VAL A 192 20.81 -4.07 -4.64
C VAL A 192 20.57 -2.98 -3.59
N LYS A 193 20.87 -1.73 -3.96
CA LYS A 193 20.61 -0.58 -3.08
C LYS A 193 19.12 -0.34 -2.94
N ALA A 194 18.70 0.10 -1.75
CA ALA A 194 17.34 0.60 -1.54
C ALA A 194 17.05 1.77 -2.52
N PRO A 195 15.82 1.87 -3.03
CA PRO A 195 15.47 2.86 -4.05
C PRO A 195 15.62 4.31 -3.59
N ASN A 196 15.26 4.61 -2.34
CA ASN A 196 15.37 5.93 -1.74
C ASN A 196 15.89 5.80 -0.30
N ASN A 197 16.51 6.86 0.22
CA ASN A 197 17.12 6.91 1.56
C ASN A 197 16.86 8.25 2.28
N ASP A 198 15.77 8.95 1.90
CA ASP A 198 15.35 10.18 2.56
C ASP A 198 14.68 9.91 3.91
N GLY A 199 14.33 10.97 4.64
CA GLY A 199 13.68 10.85 5.95
C GLY A 199 12.28 10.23 5.94
N GLY A 200 11.72 9.95 4.75
CA GLY A 200 10.46 9.27 4.52
C GLY A 200 10.62 7.79 4.15
N ALA A 201 11.86 7.32 3.98
CA ALA A 201 12.16 5.98 3.49
C ALA A 201 11.96 4.91 4.58
N GLY A 202 11.38 3.78 4.16
CA GLY A 202 11.29 2.57 4.96
C GLY A 202 12.65 1.88 5.13
N LYS A 203 12.66 0.80 5.91
CA LYS A 203 13.86 0.02 6.22
C LYS A 203 13.67 -1.44 5.81
N PRO A 204 14.75 -2.16 5.42
CA PRO A 204 14.66 -3.59 5.21
C PRO A 204 14.28 -4.31 6.50
N VAL A 205 13.27 -5.18 6.44
CA VAL A 205 12.85 -6.06 7.54
C VAL A 205 13.52 -7.41 7.35
N LYS A 206 14.58 -7.68 8.12
CA LYS A 206 15.39 -8.91 8.00
C LYS A 206 14.77 -10.07 8.78
N GLU A 207 13.92 -9.76 9.73
CA GLU A 207 13.18 -10.66 10.61
C GLU A 207 12.21 -11.58 9.85
N ILE A 208 12.05 -11.38 8.53
CA ILE A 208 11.41 -12.33 7.64
C ILE A 208 12.23 -13.63 7.44
N MET A 209 13.55 -13.59 7.66
CA MET A 209 14.44 -14.73 7.41
C MET A 209 14.45 -15.72 8.57
N SER A 210 14.62 -17.01 8.27
CA SER A 210 14.61 -18.09 9.25
C SER A 210 15.76 -18.04 10.26
N ASP A 211 16.88 -17.40 9.90
CA ASP A 211 18.08 -17.26 10.73
C ASP A 211 18.08 -16.02 11.62
N CYS A 212 17.07 -15.15 11.50
CA CYS A 212 16.91 -13.97 12.34
C CYS A 212 16.07 -14.27 13.59
N ASP A 213 16.49 -13.72 14.74
CA ASP A 213 15.69 -13.64 15.96
C ASP A 213 14.68 -12.48 15.84
N ILE A 214 13.52 -12.64 16.45
CA ILE A 214 12.44 -11.65 16.47
C ILE A 214 12.12 -11.15 17.88
N ALA A 215 12.87 -11.57 18.90
CA ALA A 215 12.65 -11.17 20.29
C ALA A 215 12.63 -9.64 20.46
N ASP A 216 13.50 -8.94 19.74
CA ASP A 216 13.63 -7.47 19.76
C ASP A 216 12.96 -6.80 18.54
N TYR A 217 12.03 -7.49 17.85
CA TYR A 217 11.34 -6.93 16.69
C TYR A 217 10.31 -5.88 17.12
N HIS A 218 10.73 -4.62 17.08
CA HIS A 218 9.92 -3.45 17.36
C HIS A 218 9.77 -2.58 16.10
N PRO A 219 8.85 -2.94 15.18
CA PRO A 219 8.66 -2.19 13.96
C PRO A 219 8.15 -0.77 14.25
N GLN A 220 8.53 0.16 13.38
CA GLN A 220 7.94 1.49 13.37
C GLN A 220 6.52 1.39 12.80
N GLU A 221 5.57 2.12 13.37
CA GLU A 221 4.16 2.16 12.94
C GLU A 221 3.79 3.54 12.38
N TYR A 222 4.71 4.15 11.62
CA TYR A 222 4.55 5.49 11.09
C TYR A 222 3.38 5.65 10.11
N ILE A 223 3.17 4.74 9.16
CA ILE A 223 2.06 4.87 8.18
C ILE A 223 0.73 4.67 8.90
N LYS A 224 0.66 3.71 9.82
CA LYS A 224 -0.51 3.52 10.68
C LYS A 224 -0.82 4.79 11.48
N THR A 225 0.18 5.36 12.14
CA THR A 225 0.03 6.62 12.89
C THR A 225 -0.46 7.75 11.98
N ILE A 226 0.10 7.90 10.78
CA ILE A 226 -0.32 8.92 9.81
C ILE A 226 -1.76 8.70 9.36
N ASN A 227 -2.16 7.45 9.07
CA ASN A 227 -3.55 7.11 8.70
C ASN A 227 -4.53 7.47 9.83
N GLU A 228 -4.18 7.16 11.09
CA GLU A 228 -4.97 7.53 12.27
C GLU A 228 -5.05 9.05 12.46
N GLN A 229 -3.96 9.77 12.23
CA GLN A 229 -3.92 11.23 12.30
C GLN A 229 -4.78 11.87 11.20
N ILE A 230 -4.69 11.38 9.96
CA ILE A 230 -5.52 11.85 8.85
C ILE A 230 -7.00 11.59 9.15
N ARG A 231 -7.35 10.40 9.65
CA ARG A 231 -8.72 10.07 10.08
C ARG A 231 -9.22 11.04 11.15
N SER A 232 -8.40 11.30 12.16
CA SER A 232 -8.72 12.23 13.26
C SER A 232 -8.89 13.66 12.76
N TYR A 233 -8.00 14.11 11.87
CA TYR A 233 -8.07 15.44 11.26
C TYR A 233 -9.39 15.64 10.50
N ASN A 234 -9.78 14.67 9.68
CA ASN A 234 -11.02 14.76 8.91
C ASN A 234 -12.27 14.84 9.81
N LEU A 235 -12.31 14.06 10.90
CA LEU A 235 -13.40 14.12 11.88
C LEU A 235 -13.45 15.47 12.62
N LEU A 236 -12.31 15.95 13.10
CA LEU A 236 -12.23 17.23 13.81
C LEU A 236 -12.58 18.38 12.88
N ASN A 237 -12.06 18.37 11.65
CA ASN A 237 -12.35 19.38 10.64
C ASN A 237 -13.85 19.43 10.33
N ALA A 238 -14.50 18.27 10.12
CA ALA A 238 -15.94 18.21 9.91
C ALA A 238 -16.74 18.79 11.09
N ARG A 239 -16.37 18.44 12.32
CA ARG A 239 -17.00 18.99 13.54
C ARG A 239 -16.83 20.50 13.65
N MET A 240 -15.63 21.01 13.38
CA MET A 240 -15.35 22.44 13.41
C MET A 240 -16.12 23.19 12.32
N VAL A 241 -16.23 22.63 11.10
CA VAL A 241 -17.02 23.21 10.00
C VAL A 241 -18.51 23.29 10.36
N LEU A 242 -19.07 22.26 10.98
CA LEU A 242 -20.46 22.30 11.43
C LEU A 242 -20.67 23.32 12.57
N ALA A 243 -19.73 23.41 13.50
CA ALA A 243 -19.81 24.36 14.61
C ALA A 243 -19.60 25.82 14.15
N SER A 244 -18.84 26.05 13.09
CA SER A 244 -18.52 27.41 12.60
C SER A 244 -19.71 28.13 11.98
N GLU A 245 -20.79 27.42 11.61
CA GLU A 245 -22.06 28.02 11.18
C GLU A 245 -22.56 29.08 12.17
N LYS A 246 -22.32 28.87 13.46
CA LYS A 246 -22.78 29.73 14.56
C LYS A 246 -21.64 30.40 15.32
N ASP A 247 -20.40 30.23 14.86
CA ASP A 247 -19.21 30.63 15.58
C ASP A 247 -18.12 31.13 14.63
N ASN A 248 -18.13 32.44 14.38
CA ASN A 248 -17.16 33.12 13.50
C ASN A 248 -15.72 33.00 14.00
N TYR A 249 -15.50 32.75 15.30
CA TYR A 249 -14.15 32.50 15.80
C TYR A 249 -13.61 31.16 15.30
N LEU A 250 -14.44 30.11 15.31
CA LEU A 250 -14.09 28.81 14.69
C LEU A 250 -13.91 28.95 13.18
N ALA A 251 -14.73 29.76 12.51
CA ALA A 251 -14.56 30.05 11.07
C ALA A 251 -13.19 30.67 10.75
N ASN A 252 -12.71 31.59 11.61
CA ASN A 252 -11.39 32.18 11.47
C ASN A 252 -10.27 31.16 11.74
N ILE A 253 -10.40 30.30 12.75
CA ILE A 253 -9.42 29.24 13.02
C ILE A 253 -9.31 28.28 11.84
N LEU A 254 -10.44 27.84 11.28
CA LEU A 254 -10.46 27.01 10.09
C LEU A 254 -9.76 27.69 8.91
N SER A 255 -10.03 28.97 8.69
CA SER A 255 -9.33 29.77 7.68
C SER A 255 -7.82 29.81 7.95
N SER A 256 -7.39 29.97 9.20
CA SER A 256 -5.97 29.97 9.57
C SER A 256 -5.30 28.60 9.38
N LEU A 257 -6.01 27.48 9.60
CA LEU A 257 -5.50 26.13 9.34
C LEU A 257 -5.22 25.90 7.86
N VAL A 258 -6.16 26.30 6.99
CA VAL A 258 -6.04 26.14 5.54
C VAL A 258 -4.90 26.99 4.97
N ASN A 259 -4.74 28.21 5.49
CA ASN A 259 -3.72 29.17 5.04
C ASN A 259 -2.37 29.02 5.75
N GLU A 260 -2.13 27.93 6.48
CA GLU A 260 -0.84 27.65 7.15
C GLU A 260 -0.41 28.74 8.14
N ASN A 261 -1.39 29.50 8.67
CA ASN A 261 -1.15 30.63 9.57
C ASN A 261 -1.34 30.24 11.04
N LEU A 262 -1.91 29.06 11.33
CA LEU A 262 -2.17 28.61 12.69
C LEU A 262 -0.94 27.97 13.36
N THR A 263 -0.08 27.35 12.56
CA THR A 263 1.15 26.67 12.97
C THR A 263 2.25 26.99 11.98
N PRO A 264 3.54 26.88 12.35
CA PRO A 264 4.66 27.11 11.41
C PRO A 264 4.64 26.18 10.17
N GLU A 265 3.91 25.07 10.25
CA GLU A 265 3.82 24.03 9.23
C GLU A 265 2.35 23.62 9.03
N PRO A 266 1.95 23.18 7.82
CA PRO A 266 0.61 22.69 7.55
C PRO A 266 0.34 21.33 8.21
N PHE A 267 -0.93 20.91 8.26
CA PHE A 267 -1.25 19.50 8.45
C PHE A 267 -0.94 18.75 7.16
N TYR A 268 -0.13 17.71 7.24
CA TYR A 268 0.26 16.86 6.12
C TYR A 268 -0.84 15.83 5.83
N HIS A 269 -1.98 16.28 5.28
CA HIS A 269 -3.09 15.40 4.85
C HIS A 269 -2.86 14.82 3.44
N GLN A 270 -3.74 13.90 3.04
CA GLN A 270 -3.65 13.13 1.79
C GLN A 270 -3.59 13.99 0.52
N ASP A 271 -4.26 15.14 0.48
CA ASP A 271 -4.27 16.02 -0.70
C ASP A 271 -2.97 16.82 -0.87
N ARG A 272 -2.07 16.74 0.12
CA ARG A 272 -0.76 17.40 0.14
C ARG A 272 0.38 16.40 0.06
N ILE A 273 0.15 15.18 -0.43
CA ILE A 273 1.16 14.11 -0.42
C ILE A 273 2.48 14.50 -1.12
N THR A 274 2.42 15.36 -2.13
CA THR A 274 3.61 15.89 -2.83
C THR A 274 4.40 16.91 -2.03
N ASP A 275 3.85 17.42 -0.93
CA ASP A 275 4.50 18.36 -0.01
C ASP A 275 5.03 17.70 1.26
N TRP A 276 4.72 16.41 1.50
CA TRP A 276 5.12 15.72 2.73
C TRP A 276 6.63 15.72 2.97
N TYR A 277 7.42 15.72 1.89
CA TYR A 277 8.88 15.79 1.97
C TYR A 277 9.40 17.05 2.68
N LYS A 278 8.61 18.13 2.73
CA LYS A 278 8.97 19.39 3.42
C LYS A 278 9.13 19.19 4.93
N ALA A 279 8.51 18.15 5.51
CA ALA A 279 8.70 17.78 6.91
C ALA A 279 10.11 17.27 7.23
N GLY A 280 10.90 16.89 6.21
CA GLY A 280 12.28 16.42 6.39
C GLY A 280 12.41 14.99 6.94
N SER A 281 11.51 14.54 7.82
CA SER A 281 11.41 13.15 8.30
C SER A 281 9.98 12.73 8.62
N THR A 282 9.68 11.43 8.54
CA THR A 282 8.36 10.91 8.92
C THR A 282 8.02 11.19 10.39
N GLN A 283 9.01 11.14 11.27
CA GLN A 283 8.82 11.46 12.69
C GLN A 283 8.40 12.91 12.88
N HIS A 284 9.10 13.86 12.25
CA HIS A 284 8.75 15.28 12.32
C HIS A 284 7.35 15.55 11.72
N LEU A 285 7.00 14.88 10.61
CA LEU A 285 5.66 14.94 10.02
C LEU A 285 4.58 14.55 11.03
N ILE A 286 4.76 13.42 11.73
CA ILE A 286 3.83 12.93 12.76
C ILE A 286 3.73 13.95 13.91
N GLU A 287 4.86 14.49 14.38
CA GLU A 287 4.90 15.49 15.44
C GLU A 287 4.19 16.81 15.05
N ALA A 288 4.37 17.27 13.80
CA ALA A 288 3.71 18.45 13.26
C ALA A 288 2.18 18.25 13.16
N ASN A 289 1.75 17.10 12.62
CA ASN A 289 0.35 16.73 12.55
C ASN A 289 -0.29 16.67 13.95
N GLN A 290 0.40 16.08 14.93
CA GLN A 290 -0.13 15.95 16.28
C GLN A 290 -0.40 17.30 16.94
N LYS A 291 0.51 18.27 16.79
CA LYS A 291 0.33 19.63 17.32
C LYS A 291 -0.96 20.30 16.79
N ILE A 292 -1.28 20.06 15.52
CA ILE A 292 -2.50 20.60 14.90
C ILE A 292 -3.74 19.88 15.44
N LEU A 293 -3.71 18.55 15.54
CA LEU A 293 -4.81 17.77 16.12
C LEU A 293 -5.13 18.20 17.56
N ASP A 294 -4.10 18.33 18.40
CA ASP A 294 -4.24 18.77 19.78
C ASP A 294 -4.86 20.17 19.86
N LYS A 295 -4.45 21.08 18.96
CA LYS A 295 -5.03 22.42 18.86
C LYS A 295 -6.49 22.39 18.44
N MET A 296 -6.84 21.62 17.42
CA MET A 296 -8.23 21.46 16.96
C MET A 296 -9.12 20.89 18.08
N GLN A 297 -8.63 19.88 18.79
CA GLN A 297 -9.33 19.26 19.91
C GLN A 297 -9.52 20.23 21.09
N SER A 298 -8.48 21.00 21.44
CA SER A 298 -8.55 22.01 22.50
C SER A 298 -9.57 23.11 22.18
N VAL A 299 -9.58 23.59 20.93
CA VAL A 299 -10.52 24.61 20.45
C VAL A 299 -11.98 24.11 20.51
N LEU A 300 -12.22 22.84 20.17
CA LEU A 300 -13.54 22.22 20.28
C LEU A 300 -13.98 21.92 21.72
N ASN A 301 -13.06 21.62 22.64
CA ASN A 301 -13.38 21.24 24.03
C ASN A 301 -13.54 22.43 24.98
N THR A 302 -13.06 23.60 24.60
CA THR A 302 -13.14 24.82 25.42
C THR A 302 -14.49 25.54 25.29
N ARG A 303 -15.47 24.89 24.65
CA ARG A 303 -16.81 25.41 24.36
C ARG A 303 -17.83 24.27 24.46
#